data_AF-A0A7S0BEF6-F1
#
_entry.id   AF-A0A7S0BEF6-F1
#
_cell.length_a   1.000
_cell.length_b   1.000
_cell.length_c   1.000
_cell.angle_alpha   90.00
_cell.angle_beta   90.00
_cell.angle_gamma   90.00
#
_symmetry.space_group_name_H-M   'P 1'
#
loop_
_entity.id
_entity.type
_entity.pdbx_description
1 polymer ?
#
loop_
_entity_poly.entity_id
_entity_poly.type
_entity_poly.pdbx_seq_one_letter_code
_entity_poly.pdbx_strand_id
1 'polypeptide(L)'
;GVSVESTVVNLVLPKGTGRRRQDSGLLQKGPTLITHWGFSGPAILRLSAFGARIMKELGYQVGLKMDWYPETSKANTLQLFEDLRRQRGQKRLVGSASPYHAIPARLWRLLLRRAEVDQKCPWAELKNDGMRRLAK
;
A
#
# COMPACT_ATOMS: atom_id res chain seq x y z
N GLY A 1 -1.66 1.56 -16.73
CA GLY A 1 -1.86 1.60 -15.26
C GLY A 1 -0.81 0.77 -14.55
N VAL A 2 -0.93 0.56 -13.23
CA VAL A 2 -0.17 -0.48 -12.49
C VAL A 2 -1.18 -1.45 -11.89
N SER A 3 -1.08 -2.75 -12.20
CA SER A 3 -1.91 -3.78 -11.57
C SER A 3 -1.18 -4.40 -10.37
N VAL A 4 -1.93 -4.75 -9.32
CA VAL A 4 -1.46 -5.59 -8.22
C VAL A 4 -2.54 -6.64 -7.96
N GLU A 5 -2.19 -7.91 -8.06
CA GLU A 5 -3.14 -9.04 -8.09
C GLU A 5 -3.80 -9.31 -6.73
N SER A 6 -3.07 -9.13 -5.63
CA SER A 6 -3.56 -9.41 -4.28
C SER A 6 -3.38 -8.17 -3.41
N THR A 7 -4.45 -7.37 -3.31
CA THR A 7 -4.50 -6.20 -2.43
C THR A 7 -5.66 -6.33 -1.46
N VAL A 8 -5.54 -5.74 -0.28
CA VAL A 8 -6.69 -5.45 0.59
C VAL A 8 -6.97 -3.96 0.54
N VAL A 9 -8.21 -3.60 0.24
CA VAL A 9 -8.66 -2.22 0.10
C VAL A 9 -9.77 -1.95 1.11
N ASN A 10 -9.69 -0.83 1.81
CA ASN A 10 -10.62 -0.50 2.88
C ASN A 10 -11.08 0.95 2.78
N LEU A 11 -12.40 1.17 2.85
CA LEU A 11 -12.98 2.50 2.91
C LEU A 11 -12.84 3.08 4.32
N VAL A 12 -12.20 4.24 4.42
CA VAL A 12 -11.99 4.97 5.67
C VAL A 12 -12.99 6.11 5.74
N LEU A 13 -13.95 6.02 6.66
CA LEU A 13 -14.93 7.07 6.88
C LEU A 13 -14.33 8.23 7.70
N PRO A 14 -14.76 9.47 7.49
CA PRO A 14 -14.43 10.59 8.35
C PRO A 14 -14.80 10.31 9.81
N LYS A 15 -14.00 10.87 10.73
CA LYS A 15 -14.32 10.82 12.17
C LYS A 15 -15.64 11.56 12.42
N GLY A 16 -16.43 11.08 13.39
CA GLY A 16 -17.70 11.72 13.79
C GLY A 16 -18.93 11.33 12.96
N THR A 17 -18.81 10.39 12.02
CA THR A 17 -19.91 9.95 11.14
C THR A 17 -20.95 9.03 11.81
N GLY A 18 -20.80 8.71 13.11
CA GLY A 18 -21.74 7.87 13.89
C GLY A 18 -21.82 6.39 13.45
N ARG A 19 -21.31 6.03 12.27
CA ARG A 19 -21.31 4.67 11.74
C ARG A 19 -20.10 3.89 12.23
N ARG A 20 -20.32 2.70 12.80
CA ARG A 20 -19.26 1.77 13.18
C ARG A 20 -18.67 1.11 11.92
N ARG A 21 -17.36 0.81 11.99
CA ARG A 21 -16.53 0.03 11.04
C ARG A 21 -17.05 -1.37 10.67
N GLN A 22 -18.25 -1.76 11.10
CA GLN A 22 -18.79 -3.13 11.02
C GLN A 22 -19.55 -3.44 9.73
N ASP A 23 -19.61 -2.51 8.76
CA ASP A 23 -20.12 -2.84 7.43
C ASP A 23 -19.09 -3.72 6.70
N SER A 24 -19.35 -5.03 6.69
CA SER A 24 -18.51 -6.08 6.10
C SER A 24 -18.14 -5.84 4.63
N GLY A 25 -18.89 -4.98 3.92
CA GLY A 25 -18.62 -4.60 2.53
C GLY A 25 -17.57 -3.51 2.33
N LEU A 26 -17.14 -2.82 3.39
CA LEU A 26 -16.17 -1.71 3.30
C LEU A 26 -14.70 -2.15 3.26
N LEU A 27 -14.46 -3.47 3.27
CA LEU A 27 -13.16 -4.07 3.04
C LEU A 27 -13.30 -5.08 1.90
N GLN A 28 -12.42 -5.00 0.90
CA GLN A 28 -12.39 -5.94 -0.21
C GLN A 28 -10.98 -6.46 -0.42
N LYS A 29 -10.86 -7.71 -0.87
CA LYS A 29 -9.60 -8.32 -1.31
C LYS A 29 -9.65 -8.68 -2.79
N GLY A 30 -8.55 -8.44 -3.49
CA GLY A 30 -8.35 -8.90 -4.86
C GLY A 30 -7.53 -7.93 -5.71
N PRO A 31 -7.62 -8.08 -7.04
CA PRO A 31 -6.82 -7.27 -7.95
C PRO A 31 -7.25 -5.80 -7.93
N THR A 32 -6.25 -4.92 -7.93
CA THR A 32 -6.42 -3.46 -8.02
C THR A 32 -5.58 -2.90 -9.15
N LEU A 33 -6.15 -1.95 -9.88
CA LEU A 33 -5.50 -1.20 -10.95
C LEU A 33 -5.33 0.27 -10.56
N ILE A 34 -4.11 0.77 -10.58
CA ILE A 34 -3.79 2.20 -10.49
C ILE A 34 -3.83 2.80 -11.90
N THR A 35 -4.72 3.76 -12.12
CA THR A 35 -4.91 4.48 -13.39
C THR A 35 -4.42 5.93 -13.28
N HIS A 36 -4.60 6.71 -14.36
CA HIS A 36 -4.37 8.16 -14.32
C HIS A 36 -5.48 8.93 -13.60
N TRP A 37 -6.65 8.31 -13.39
CA TRP A 37 -7.84 8.93 -12.82
C TRP A 37 -8.15 8.47 -11.39
N GLY A 38 -7.29 7.61 -10.82
CA GLY A 38 -7.50 6.99 -9.51
C GLY A 38 -7.34 5.47 -9.55
N PHE A 39 -8.10 4.78 -8.72
CA PHE A 39 -8.04 3.32 -8.57
C PHE A 39 -9.23 2.64 -9.25
N SER A 40 -9.01 1.44 -9.77
CA SER A 40 -10.01 0.58 -10.40
C SER A 40 -9.67 -0.90 -10.15
N GLY A 41 -10.29 -1.83 -10.85
CA GLY A 41 -10.10 -3.27 -10.72
C GLY A 41 -11.12 -3.95 -9.79
N PRO A 42 -11.18 -5.29 -9.80
CA PRO A 42 -12.23 -6.05 -9.13
C PRO A 42 -12.42 -5.74 -7.64
N ALA A 43 -11.34 -5.48 -6.88
CA ALA A 43 -11.46 -5.14 -5.46
C ALA A 43 -12.06 -3.74 -5.26
N ILE A 44 -11.63 -2.75 -6.05
CA ILE A 44 -12.14 -1.38 -6.00
C ILE A 44 -13.58 -1.31 -6.46
N LEU A 45 -13.93 -1.98 -7.57
CA LEU A 45 -15.30 -1.97 -8.10
C LEU A 45 -16.30 -2.57 -7.10
N ARG A 46 -15.94 -3.69 -6.46
CA ARG A 46 -16.74 -4.27 -5.37
C ARG A 46 -16.86 -3.31 -4.20
N LEU A 47 -15.75 -2.69 -3.78
CA LEU A 47 -15.74 -1.74 -2.67
C LEU A 47 -16.66 -0.54 -2.96
N SER A 48 -16.60 -0.01 -4.18
CA SER A 48 -17.44 1.10 -4.62
C SER A 48 -18.92 0.71 -4.67
N ALA A 49 -19.26 -0.50 -5.10
CA ALA A 49 -20.64 -0.99 -5.10
C ALA A 49 -21.21 -1.10 -3.68
N PHE A 50 -20.48 -1.76 -2.77
CA PHE A 50 -20.91 -1.88 -1.37
C PHE A 50 -20.93 -0.53 -0.63
N GLY A 51 -19.95 0.33 -0.89
CA GLY A 51 -19.81 1.64 -0.26
C GLY A 51 -20.67 2.75 -0.88
N ALA A 52 -21.36 2.52 -2.01
CA ALA A 52 -21.97 3.57 -2.83
C ALA A 52 -22.89 4.51 -2.04
N ARG A 53 -23.79 3.94 -1.22
CA ARG A 53 -24.73 4.71 -0.41
C ARG A 53 -24.00 5.58 0.61
N ILE A 54 -23.04 5.01 1.32
CA ILE A 54 -22.27 5.70 2.36
C ILE A 54 -21.41 6.80 1.75
N MET A 55 -20.73 6.52 0.64
CA MET A 55 -19.95 7.52 -0.08
C MET A 55 -20.84 8.68 -0.54
N LYS A 56 -22.02 8.41 -1.09
CA LYS A 56 -22.96 9.46 -1.51
C LYS A 56 -23.41 10.34 -0.35
N GLU A 57 -23.79 9.74 0.77
CA GLU A 57 -24.20 10.47 1.98
C GLU A 57 -23.09 11.34 2.56
N LEU A 58 -21.83 10.93 2.38
CA LEU A 58 -20.64 11.69 2.78
C LEU A 58 -20.09 12.62 1.69
N GLY A 59 -20.84 12.86 0.60
CA GLY A 59 -20.38 13.72 -0.50
C GLY A 59 -19.07 13.24 -1.13
N TYR A 60 -18.85 11.92 -1.15
CA TYR A 60 -17.63 11.23 -1.59
C TYR A 60 -16.35 11.65 -0.85
N GLN A 61 -16.48 12.29 0.32
CA GLN A 61 -15.37 12.65 1.19
C GLN A 61 -14.98 11.46 2.08
N VAL A 62 -14.33 10.47 1.46
CA VAL A 62 -13.90 9.22 2.10
C VAL A 62 -12.43 8.95 1.80
N GLY A 63 -11.75 8.30 2.74
CA GLY A 63 -10.40 7.81 2.53
C GLY A 63 -10.39 6.40 1.95
N LEU A 64 -9.31 6.05 1.25
CA LEU A 64 -9.02 4.69 0.84
C LEU A 64 -7.72 4.24 1.51
N LYS A 65 -7.76 3.15 2.26
CA LYS A 65 -6.57 2.50 2.80
C LYS A 65 -6.26 1.26 1.98
N MET A 66 -5.02 1.16 1.52
CA MET A 66 -4.52 0.06 0.71
C MET A 66 -3.48 -0.74 1.49
N ASP A 67 -3.61 -2.04 1.49
CA ASP A 67 -2.55 -2.99 1.83
C ASP A 67 -2.11 -3.68 0.53
N TRP A 68 -0.90 -3.33 0.10
CA TRP A 68 -0.32 -3.80 -1.16
C TRP A 68 0.33 -5.18 -1.04
N TYR A 69 0.53 -5.69 0.17
CA TYR A 69 1.13 -7.01 0.41
C TYR A 69 0.56 -7.63 1.69
N PRO A 70 -0.73 -8.02 1.69
CA PRO A 70 -1.45 -8.46 2.90
C PRO A 70 -0.97 -9.81 3.45
N GLU A 71 -0.07 -10.50 2.74
CA GLU A 71 0.49 -11.80 3.12
C GLU A 71 1.65 -11.68 4.13
N THR A 72 2.10 -10.46 4.44
CA THR A 72 3.16 -10.23 5.42
C THR A 72 2.69 -9.33 6.56
N SER A 73 3.30 -9.52 7.73
CA SER A 73 3.13 -8.59 8.84
C SER A 73 4.11 -7.42 8.73
N LYS A 74 3.80 -6.33 9.43
CA LYS A 74 4.74 -5.21 9.59
C LYS A 74 6.06 -5.65 10.22
N ALA A 75 6.01 -6.56 11.20
CA ALA A 75 7.21 -7.07 11.86
C ALA A 75 8.10 -7.84 10.87
N ASN A 76 7.50 -8.71 10.06
CA ASN A 76 8.21 -9.49 9.04
C ASN A 76 8.78 -8.57 7.94
N THR A 77 8.05 -7.51 7.58
CA THR A 77 8.53 -6.48 6.65
C THR A 77 9.78 -5.77 7.18
N LEU A 78 9.75 -5.35 8.45
CA LEU A 78 10.91 -4.69 9.06
C LEU A 78 12.10 -5.65 9.17
N GLN A 79 11.85 -6.92 9.51
CA GLN A 79 12.90 -7.94 9.54
C GLN A 79 13.52 -8.16 8.15
N LEU A 80 12.70 -8.25 7.10
CA LEU A 80 13.20 -8.34 5.72
C LEU A 80 14.07 -7.13 5.34
N PHE A 81 13.68 -5.92 5.71
CA PHE A 81 14.47 -4.71 5.45
C PHE A 81 15.79 -4.70 6.23
N GLU A 82 15.79 -5.19 7.47
CA GLU A 82 17.00 -5.40 8.28
C GLU A 82 17.94 -6.41 7.64
N ASP A 83 17.41 -7.53 7.13
CA ASP A 83 18.20 -8.57 6.47
C ASP A 83 18.82 -8.03 5.17
N LEU A 84 18.05 -7.28 4.37
CA LEU A 84 18.54 -6.60 3.17
C LEU A 84 19.62 -5.55 3.48
N ARG A 85 19.48 -4.82 4.60
CA ARG A 85 20.51 -3.87 5.06
C ARG A 85 21.80 -4.58 5.47
N ARG A 86 21.71 -5.75 6.10
CA ARG A 86 22.86 -6.53 6.60
C ARG A 86 23.53 -7.37 5.54
N GLN A 87 22.88 -7.60 4.40
CA GLN A 87 23.42 -8.41 3.31
C GLN A 87 24.71 -7.78 2.78
N ARG A 88 25.86 -8.31 3.22
CA ARG A 88 27.20 -7.79 2.91
C ARG A 88 27.44 -7.79 1.39
N GLY A 89 28.00 -6.69 0.88
CA GLY A 89 28.52 -6.60 -0.50
C GLY A 89 27.54 -6.06 -1.56
N GLN A 90 26.27 -5.82 -1.24
CA GLN A 90 25.34 -5.28 -2.24
C GLN A 90 25.32 -3.74 -2.24
N LYS A 91 25.91 -3.14 -3.28
CA LYS A 91 25.59 -1.77 -3.75
C LYS A 91 24.14 -1.65 -4.27
N ARG A 92 23.25 -2.57 -3.86
CA ARG A 92 21.91 -2.65 -4.39
C ARG A 92 21.11 -1.50 -3.81
N LEU A 93 20.69 -0.63 -4.71
CA LEU A 93 19.87 0.52 -4.37
C LEU A 93 18.47 0.04 -3.99
N VAL A 94 17.87 0.67 -2.99
CA VAL A 94 16.50 0.36 -2.54
C VAL A 94 15.51 0.43 -3.70
N GLY A 95 15.71 1.32 -4.66
CA GLY A 95 14.85 1.49 -5.84
C GLY A 95 15.08 0.51 -6.99
N SER A 96 16.10 -0.34 -6.93
CA SER A 96 16.46 -1.26 -8.02
C SER A 96 15.34 -2.27 -8.34
N ALA A 97 14.76 -2.87 -7.30
CA ALA A 97 13.55 -3.68 -7.41
C ALA A 97 12.85 -3.73 -6.05
N SER A 98 11.54 -4.03 -6.09
CA SER A 98 10.80 -4.38 -4.88
C SER A 98 11.36 -5.68 -4.30
N PRO A 99 11.51 -5.80 -2.97
CA PRO A 99 11.77 -7.08 -2.33
C PRO A 99 10.52 -7.99 -2.31
N TYR A 100 9.36 -7.46 -2.68
CA TYR A 100 8.09 -8.19 -2.82
C TYR A 100 7.77 -8.43 -4.29
N HIS A 101 7.64 -9.70 -4.69
CA HIS A 101 7.33 -10.11 -6.05
C HIS A 101 5.98 -9.57 -6.56
N ALA A 102 5.00 -9.45 -5.66
CA ALA A 102 3.66 -8.95 -6.00
C ALA A 102 3.59 -7.42 -6.16
N ILE A 103 4.63 -6.67 -5.80
CA ILE A 103 4.67 -5.21 -5.94
C ILE A 103 5.51 -4.82 -7.17
N PRO A 104 4.89 -4.29 -8.25
CA PRO A 104 5.63 -3.89 -9.44
C PRO A 104 6.61 -2.75 -9.18
N ALA A 105 7.71 -2.72 -9.94
CA ALA A 105 8.78 -1.72 -9.77
C ALA A 105 8.31 -0.26 -9.84
N ARG A 106 7.24 0.04 -10.61
CA ARG A 106 6.68 1.40 -10.68
C ARG A 106 5.96 1.80 -9.39
N LEU A 107 5.22 0.87 -8.78
CA LEU A 107 4.57 1.10 -7.49
C LEU A 107 5.61 1.18 -6.38
N TRP A 108 6.61 0.28 -6.37
CA TRP A 108 7.69 0.32 -5.39
C TRP A 108 8.41 1.68 -5.34
N ARG A 109 8.81 2.22 -6.50
CA ARG A 109 9.40 3.57 -6.57
C ARG A 109 8.47 4.67 -6.10
N LEU A 110 7.16 4.54 -6.31
CA LEU A 110 6.19 5.48 -5.77
C LEU A 110 6.13 5.39 -4.24
N LEU A 111 6.14 4.18 -3.66
CA LEU A 111 6.15 3.96 -2.21
C LEU A 111 7.43 4.53 -1.57
N LEU A 112 8.60 4.32 -2.20
CA LEU A 112 9.87 4.94 -1.78
C LEU A 112 9.77 6.46 -1.72
N ARG A 113 9.26 7.10 -2.78
CA ARG A 113 9.06 8.57 -2.79
C ARG A 113 8.10 9.03 -1.69
N ARG A 114 6.99 8.31 -1.47
CA ARG A 114 6.01 8.64 -0.41
C ARG A 114 6.55 8.42 1.00
N ALA A 115 7.50 7.51 1.15
CA ALA A 115 8.22 7.28 2.39
C ALA A 115 9.45 8.20 2.55
N GLU A 116 9.68 9.15 1.63
CA GLU A 116 10.84 10.04 1.64
C GLU A 116 12.16 9.26 1.70
N VAL A 117 12.24 8.19 0.92
CA VAL A 117 13.44 7.37 0.74
C VAL A 117 13.95 7.59 -0.68
N ASP A 118 15.21 8.02 -0.81
CA ASP A 118 15.84 8.13 -2.12
C ASP A 118 15.96 6.74 -2.75
N GLN A 119 15.44 6.58 -3.95
CA GLN A 119 15.55 5.35 -4.73
C GLN A 119 17.00 4.96 -5.03
N LYS A 120 17.94 5.92 -4.96
CA LYS A 120 19.38 5.71 -5.09
C LYS A 120 20.10 5.43 -3.77
N CYS A 121 19.38 5.38 -2.64
CA CYS A 121 19.95 4.98 -1.36
C CYS A 121 20.32 3.49 -1.42
N PRO A 122 21.55 3.09 -1.07
CA PRO A 122 21.88 1.69 -0.83
C PRO A 122 21.09 1.13 0.35
N TRP A 123 20.69 -0.15 0.32
CA TRP A 123 20.02 -0.79 1.47
C TRP A 123 20.82 -0.66 2.78
N ALA A 124 22.15 -0.75 2.69
CA ALA A 124 23.07 -0.59 3.81
C ALA A 124 22.95 0.77 4.53
N GLU A 125 22.55 1.83 3.80
CA GLU A 125 22.45 3.20 4.30
C GLU A 125 21.01 3.59 4.67
N LEU A 126 20.04 2.69 4.45
CA LEU A 126 18.64 2.96 4.77
C LEU A 126 18.45 3.07 6.29
N LYS A 127 18.08 4.27 6.73
CA LYS A 127 17.82 4.57 8.15
C LYS A 127 16.54 3.88 8.64
N ASN A 128 16.51 3.58 9.94
CA ASN A 128 15.36 2.94 10.61
C ASN A 128 14.04 3.69 10.37
N ASP A 129 14.05 5.03 10.35
CA ASP A 129 12.85 5.82 10.10
C ASP A 129 12.31 5.63 8.68
N GLY A 130 13.20 5.51 7.68
CA GLY A 130 12.84 5.18 6.31
C GLY A 130 12.20 3.80 6.22
N MET A 131 12.79 2.80 6.87
CA MET A 131 12.20 1.44 6.96
C MET A 131 10.81 1.47 7.61
N ARG A 132 10.65 2.20 8.72
CA ARG A 132 9.37 2.31 9.43
C ARG A 132 8.31 3.02 8.59
N ARG A 133 8.67 4.03 7.79
CA ARG A 133 7.73 4.72 6.87
C ARG A 133 7.35 3.83 5.68
N LEU A 134 8.26 3.03 5.16
CA LEU A 134 7.98 2.06 4.09
C LEU A 134 7.08 0.91 4.55
N ALA A 135 7.21 0.50 5.82
CA ALA A 135 6.44 -0.59 6.42
C ALA A 135 5.09 -0.16 7.02
N LYS A 136 4.59 1.04 6.69
CA LYS A 136 3.29 1.57 7.16
C LYS A 136 2.15 1.19 6.23
#